data_AF-A0A961ABX3-F1
#
_entry.id   AF-A0A961ABX3-F1
#
_cell.length_a   1.000
_cell.length_b   1.000
_cell.length_c   1.000
_cell.angle_alpha   90.00
_cell.angle_beta   90.00
_cell.angle_gamma   90.00
#
_symmetry.space_group_name_H-M   'P 1'
#
loop_
_entity.id
_entity.type
_entity.pdbx_description
1 polymer ?
#
loop_
_entity_poly.entity_id
_entity_poly.type
_entity_poly.pdbx_seq_one_letter_code
_entity_poly.pdbx_strand_id
1 'polypeptide(L)'
;MGKEEMFVTRQCRYCNGTGVRMVETSSLFGLIRKQVPLSCEMCAGAGSTFQAPSCKHCDGQGLIGNEREVCRTCNGVGHWDAFAYIPRDHLHVGTLFDRRCDQCDHNRMEIASEIEEYKQVLSWEKEEELRSVEHAERVKVRCPSCSHSYYIKLDADSHGDLTPDMVEALEKLGIDLSYMYQAR
;
A
#
# COMPACT_ATOMS: atom_id res chain seq x y z
N MET A 1 -24.46 2.61 -11.24
CA MET A 1 -24.23 3.56 -10.13
C MET A 1 -22.73 3.85 -10.10
N GLY A 2 -22.37 5.11 -10.35
CA GLY A 2 -21.08 5.54 -10.87
C GLY A 2 -19.91 5.39 -9.90
N LYS A 3 -18.72 5.15 -10.48
CA LYS A 3 -17.41 5.06 -9.82
C LYS A 3 -16.89 6.44 -9.33
N GLU A 4 -17.77 7.33 -8.87
CA GLU A 4 -17.44 8.75 -8.58
C GLU A 4 -17.12 9.05 -7.10
N GLU A 5 -17.29 8.10 -6.19
CA GLU A 5 -16.92 8.29 -4.76
C GLU A 5 -15.62 7.56 -4.40
N MET A 6 -14.64 7.60 -5.30
CA MET A 6 -13.36 6.97 -5.05
C MET A 6 -12.38 8.05 -4.60
N PHE A 7 -11.88 7.90 -3.36
CA PHE A 7 -10.72 8.59 -2.78
C PHE A 7 -10.99 9.94 -2.11
N VAL A 8 -10.68 10.00 -0.82
CA VAL A 8 -10.80 11.22 -0.01
C VAL A 8 -9.39 11.70 0.33
N THR A 9 -9.05 12.89 -0.15
CA THR A 9 -7.85 13.59 0.34
C THR A 9 -8.11 14.06 1.76
N ARG A 10 -7.24 13.63 2.69
CA ARG A 10 -7.29 14.12 4.07
C ARG A 10 -6.08 14.96 4.38
N GLN A 11 -6.25 15.92 5.28
CA GLN A 11 -5.14 16.70 5.80
C GLN A 11 -4.07 15.75 6.34
N CYS A 12 -2.82 15.95 5.90
CA CYS A 12 -1.69 15.17 6.39
C CYS A 12 -1.55 15.44 7.89
N ARG A 13 -1.78 14.43 8.71
CA ARG A 13 -1.70 14.54 10.19
C ARG A 13 -0.30 14.85 10.68
N TYR A 14 0.72 14.61 9.85
CA TYR A 14 2.11 14.76 10.25
C TYR A 14 2.61 16.20 10.12
N CYS A 15 2.19 16.92 9.08
CA CYS A 15 2.46 18.35 8.92
C CYS A 15 1.23 19.23 9.20
N ASN A 16 0.13 18.65 9.68
CA ASN A 16 -1.15 19.32 9.87
C ASN A 16 -1.57 20.16 8.66
N GLY A 17 -1.49 19.61 7.45
CA GLY A 17 -1.94 20.35 6.26
C GLY A 17 -0.90 21.25 5.62
N THR A 18 0.22 21.53 6.29
CA THR A 18 1.15 22.58 5.83
C THR A 18 2.07 22.13 4.70
N GLY A 19 2.24 20.82 4.50
CA GLY A 19 3.20 20.27 3.56
C GLY A 19 4.65 20.40 4.01
N VAL A 20 4.92 21.02 5.17
CA VAL A 20 6.27 21.37 5.59
C VAL A 20 6.47 20.99 7.06
N ARG A 21 7.66 20.52 7.42
CA ARG A 21 8.08 20.33 8.80
C ARG A 21 9.22 21.29 9.12
N MET A 22 9.13 21.90 10.29
CA MET A 22 10.23 22.69 10.83
C MET A 22 11.15 21.76 11.60
N VAL A 23 12.38 21.59 11.12
CA VAL A 23 13.43 20.85 11.84
C VAL A 23 14.43 21.81 12.44
N GLU A 24 14.81 21.58 13.69
CA GLU A 24 15.89 22.31 14.32
C GLU A 24 17.23 21.74 13.88
N THR A 25 18.04 22.59 13.26
CA THR A 25 19.43 22.28 12.93
C THR A 25 20.34 23.01 13.92
N SER A 26 21.36 22.31 14.41
CA SER A 26 22.40 22.87 15.28
C SER A 26 23.75 22.79 14.55
N SER A 27 24.51 23.89 14.54
CA SER A 27 25.83 23.91 13.93
C SER A 27 26.89 23.26 14.83
N LEU A 28 28.01 22.83 14.23
CA LEU A 28 29.16 22.20 14.92
C LEU A 28 29.74 23.02 16.09
N PHE A 29 29.41 24.31 16.20
CA PHE A 29 29.82 25.20 17.29
C PHE A 29 28.68 25.55 18.26
N GLY A 30 27.56 24.84 18.22
CA GLY A 30 26.51 24.84 19.25
C GLY A 30 25.68 26.11 19.40
N LEU A 31 25.98 27.18 18.66
CA LEU A 31 25.47 28.53 18.96
C LEU A 31 24.26 28.97 18.13
N ILE A 32 23.90 28.27 17.05
CA ILE A 32 22.77 28.66 16.19
C ILE A 32 21.78 27.51 16.07
N ARG A 33 20.59 27.70 16.65
CA ARG A 33 19.40 26.88 16.37
C ARG A 33 18.62 27.56 15.25
N LYS A 34 18.63 26.97 14.06
CA LYS A 34 17.81 27.44 12.93
C LYS A 34 16.72 26.42 12.65
N GLN A 35 15.47 26.89 12.63
CA GLN A 35 14.37 26.10 12.11
C GLN A 35 14.41 26.15 10.59
N VAL A 36 14.61 25.01 9.95
CA VAL A 36 14.64 24.89 8.49
C VAL A 36 13.33 24.23 8.05
N PRO A 37 12.58 24.84 7.11
CA PRO A 37 11.44 24.20 6.50
C PRO A 37 11.93 23.08 5.58
N LEU A 38 11.55 21.84 5.86
CA LEU A 38 11.72 20.70 4.96
C LEU A 38 10.36 20.23 4.48
N SER A 39 10.28 19.79 3.22
CA SER A 39 9.08 19.14 2.70
C SER A 39 8.69 17.98 3.61
N CYS A 40 7.40 17.90 3.95
CA CYS A 40 6.89 16.83 4.78
C CYS A 40 6.99 15.51 4.01
N GLU A 41 7.89 14.65 4.47
CA GLU A 41 8.14 13.31 3.94
C GLU A 41 6.87 12.45 3.81
N MET A 42 5.88 12.65 4.68
CA MET A 42 4.62 11.89 4.67
C MET A 42 3.65 12.30 3.55
N CYS A 43 3.76 13.51 3.01
CA CYS A 43 2.89 13.99 1.94
C CYS A 43 3.67 14.59 0.77
N ALA A 44 4.99 14.38 0.73
CA ALA A 44 5.91 14.96 -0.25
C ALA A 44 5.72 16.47 -0.50
N GLY A 45 5.31 17.24 0.52
CA GLY A 45 5.03 18.68 0.35
C GLY A 45 3.58 19.04 0.07
N ALA A 46 2.70 18.07 -0.21
CA ALA A 46 1.32 18.33 -0.64
C ALA A 46 0.39 18.83 0.46
N GLY A 47 0.75 18.64 1.73
CA GLY A 47 -0.10 18.99 2.88
C GLY A 47 -1.28 18.04 3.11
N SER A 48 -1.63 17.20 2.14
CA SER A 48 -2.65 16.17 2.27
C SER A 48 -2.05 14.77 2.06
N THR A 49 -2.66 13.77 2.67
CA THR A 49 -2.38 12.36 2.40
C THR A 49 -3.61 11.75 1.75
N PHE A 50 -3.36 10.88 0.79
CA PHE A 50 -4.39 10.04 0.20
C PHE A 50 -4.92 9.06 1.25
N GLN A 51 -6.24 9.00 1.42
CA GLN A 51 -6.88 7.90 2.13
C GLN A 51 -7.76 7.14 1.14
N ALA A 52 -7.37 5.90 0.89
CA ALA A 52 -8.21 5.01 0.11
C ALA A 52 -9.57 4.79 0.77
N PRO A 53 -10.64 4.64 -0.01
CA PRO A 53 -11.93 4.27 0.53
C PRO A 53 -11.83 2.92 1.23
N SER A 54 -12.73 2.69 2.19
CA SER A 54 -12.91 1.37 2.78
C SER A 54 -13.11 0.33 1.68
N CYS A 55 -12.48 -0.83 1.85
CA CYS A 55 -12.60 -1.92 0.89
C CYS A 55 -14.05 -2.41 0.87
N LYS A 56 -14.66 -2.40 -0.33
CA LYS A 56 -16.08 -2.77 -0.52
C LYS A 56 -16.34 -4.26 -0.26
N HIS A 57 -15.30 -5.09 -0.29
CA HIS A 57 -15.42 -6.54 -0.06
C HIS A 57 -15.43 -6.90 1.43
N CYS A 58 -14.77 -6.11 2.28
CA CYS A 58 -14.68 -6.38 3.72
C CYS A 58 -15.24 -5.24 4.59
N ASP A 59 -15.95 -4.29 3.99
CA ASP A 59 -16.52 -3.10 4.63
C ASP A 59 -15.55 -2.37 5.59
N GLY A 60 -14.30 -2.19 5.16
CA GLY A 60 -13.31 -1.50 5.99
C GLY A 60 -12.62 -2.35 7.07
N GLN A 61 -13.05 -3.59 7.30
CA GLN A 61 -12.52 -4.40 8.41
C GLN A 61 -11.19 -5.11 8.12
N GLY A 62 -10.83 -5.26 6.84
CA GLY A 62 -9.67 -6.04 6.43
C GLY A 62 -9.90 -7.54 6.46
N LEU A 63 -11.09 -7.99 6.88
CA LEU A 63 -11.41 -9.38 7.16
C LEU A 63 -12.62 -9.84 6.34
N ILE A 64 -12.63 -11.09 5.89
CA ILE A 64 -13.75 -11.74 5.20
C ILE A 64 -14.19 -13.00 5.97
N GLY A 65 -15.45 -13.39 5.81
CA GLY A 65 -16.02 -14.55 6.49
C GLY A 65 -16.16 -14.35 8.01
N ASN A 66 -15.79 -15.36 8.78
CA ASN A 66 -15.96 -15.41 10.24
C ASN A 66 -14.90 -14.58 11.00
N GLU A 67 -14.53 -13.41 10.48
CA GLU A 67 -13.50 -12.48 10.99
C GLU A 67 -12.07 -13.05 11.09
N ARG A 68 -11.83 -14.30 10.67
CA ARG A 68 -10.51 -14.95 10.76
C ARG A 68 -9.71 -14.90 9.48
N GLU A 69 -10.32 -14.53 8.36
CA GLU A 69 -9.65 -14.52 7.07
C GLU A 69 -9.33 -13.10 6.64
N VAL A 70 -8.07 -12.89 6.24
CA VAL A 70 -7.62 -11.63 5.66
C VAL A 70 -8.26 -11.46 4.28
N CYS A 71 -8.92 -10.33 4.06
CA CYS A 71 -9.47 -9.96 2.76
C CYS A 71 -8.36 -9.91 1.71
N ARG A 72 -8.50 -10.66 0.61
CA ARG A 72 -7.48 -10.70 -0.47
C ARG A 72 -7.38 -9.40 -1.25
N THR A 73 -8.48 -8.67 -1.40
CA THR A 73 -8.51 -7.40 -2.14
C THR A 73 -7.74 -6.29 -1.42
N CYS A 74 -7.90 -6.16 -0.09
CA CYS A 74 -7.19 -5.13 0.69
C CYS A 74 -6.04 -5.67 1.53
N ASN A 75 -5.77 -6.97 1.47
CA ASN A 75 -4.69 -7.63 2.22
C ASN A 75 -4.65 -7.25 3.71
N GLY A 76 -5.81 -7.21 4.36
CA GLY A 76 -5.92 -7.00 5.80
C GLY A 76 -5.92 -5.56 6.27
N VAL A 77 -5.69 -4.59 5.38
CA VAL A 77 -5.58 -3.18 5.80
C VAL A 77 -6.96 -2.50 5.88
N GLY A 78 -8.00 -3.12 5.35
CA GLY A 78 -9.37 -2.60 5.33
C GLY A 78 -9.61 -1.49 4.30
N HIS A 79 -8.56 -0.99 3.65
CA HIS A 79 -8.64 0.01 2.58
C HIS A 79 -7.88 -0.47 1.35
N TRP A 80 -8.17 0.08 0.17
CA TRP A 80 -7.39 -0.25 -1.03
C TRP A 80 -5.97 0.30 -0.85
N ASP A 81 -4.94 -0.50 -1.11
CA ASP A 81 -3.56 0.01 -1.13
C ASP A 81 -3.05 0.08 -2.58
N ALA A 82 -1.95 0.82 -2.81
CA ALA A 82 -1.46 1.02 -4.18
C ALA A 82 -1.01 -0.29 -4.84
N PHE A 83 -0.71 -1.31 -4.03
CA PHE A 83 -0.37 -2.65 -4.51
C PHE A 83 -1.47 -3.23 -5.41
N ALA A 84 -2.74 -3.03 -5.03
CA ALA A 84 -3.88 -3.51 -5.81
C ALA A 84 -3.99 -2.88 -7.22
N TYR A 85 -3.25 -1.80 -7.51
CA TYR A 85 -3.25 -1.14 -8.82
C TYR A 85 -2.01 -1.46 -9.65
N ILE A 86 -1.09 -2.30 -9.16
CA ILE A 86 0.08 -2.73 -9.93
C ILE A 86 -0.38 -3.83 -10.89
N PRO A 87 -0.29 -3.63 -12.22
CA PRO A 87 -0.60 -4.68 -13.17
C PRO A 87 0.28 -5.90 -12.95
N ARG A 88 -0.25 -7.08 -13.21
CA ARG A 88 0.44 -8.34 -12.94
C ARG A 88 1.85 -8.43 -13.54
N ASP A 89 2.05 -7.90 -14.74
CA ASP A 89 3.34 -7.89 -15.44
C ASP A 89 4.37 -6.89 -14.86
N HIS A 90 3.96 -6.06 -13.89
CA HIS A 90 4.83 -5.15 -13.13
C HIS A 90 5.09 -5.64 -11.70
N LEU A 91 4.61 -6.82 -11.32
CA LEU A 91 4.88 -7.46 -10.03
C LEU A 91 6.24 -8.21 -10.04
N HIS A 92 7.34 -7.50 -10.25
CA HIS A 92 8.71 -8.04 -10.25
C HIS A 92 9.51 -7.58 -9.04
N VAL A 93 10.61 -8.28 -8.73
CA VAL A 93 11.49 -7.93 -7.61
C VAL A 93 12.07 -6.53 -7.80
N GLY A 94 11.99 -5.71 -6.74
CA GLY A 94 12.45 -4.32 -6.74
C GLY A 94 11.35 -3.31 -7.03
N THR A 95 10.15 -3.75 -7.47
CA THR A 95 9.05 -2.82 -7.70
C THR A 95 8.66 -2.09 -6.42
N LEU A 96 8.72 -0.76 -6.47
CA LEU A 96 8.34 0.11 -5.34
C LEU A 96 6.90 0.58 -5.49
N PHE A 97 6.17 0.58 -4.37
CA PHE A 97 4.79 1.03 -4.34
C PHE A 97 4.42 1.68 -3.01
N ASP A 98 3.36 2.48 -3.03
CA ASP A 98 2.90 3.20 -1.86
C ASP A 98 2.05 2.28 -0.95
N ARG A 99 2.61 1.98 0.22
CA ARG A 99 1.92 1.28 1.32
C ARG A 99 2.62 1.62 2.62
N ARG A 100 1.84 1.92 3.65
CA ARG A 100 2.36 2.18 4.99
C ARG A 100 2.83 0.88 5.64
N CYS A 101 4.09 0.86 6.06
CA CYS A 101 4.63 -0.18 6.90
C CYS A 101 4.03 -0.08 8.31
N ASP A 102 3.48 -1.18 8.80
CA ASP A 102 2.89 -1.32 10.13
C ASP A 102 3.91 -1.25 11.28
N GLN A 103 5.20 -1.48 11.01
CA GLN A 103 6.26 -1.45 12.02
C GLN A 103 6.94 -0.08 12.20
N CYS A 104 7.15 0.66 11.10
CA CYS A 104 7.96 1.89 11.13
C CYS A 104 7.30 3.11 10.46
N ASP A 105 6.04 2.97 10.03
CA ASP A 105 5.26 4.03 9.39
C ASP A 105 5.85 4.60 8.08
N HIS A 106 6.88 3.97 7.52
CA HIS A 106 7.39 4.32 6.21
C HIS A 106 6.33 4.01 5.13
N ASN A 107 6.08 4.94 4.21
CA ASN A 107 4.96 4.84 3.25
C ASN A 107 5.28 4.11 1.95
N ARG A 108 6.44 3.46 1.88
CA ARG A 108 6.88 2.75 0.68
C ARG A 108 7.24 1.32 1.02
N MET A 109 6.82 0.41 0.16
CA MET A 109 7.14 -1.00 0.22
C MET A 109 7.75 -1.43 -1.11
N GLU A 110 8.53 -2.50 -1.07
CA GLU A 110 9.23 -3.08 -2.21
C GLU A 110 8.76 -4.53 -2.39
N ILE A 111 8.54 -4.96 -3.63
CA ILE A 111 8.36 -6.38 -3.95
C ILE A 111 9.71 -7.10 -3.80
N ALA A 112 9.75 -8.12 -2.94
CA ALA A 112 10.97 -8.82 -2.52
C ALA A 112 11.04 -10.27 -3.02
N SER A 113 10.03 -10.76 -3.74
CA SER A 113 10.05 -12.07 -4.40
C SER A 113 9.28 -12.02 -5.72
N GLU A 114 9.59 -12.97 -6.60
CA GLU A 114 8.69 -13.34 -7.69
C GLU A 114 7.33 -13.82 -7.15
N ILE A 115 6.36 -13.95 -8.04
CA ILE A 115 5.04 -14.50 -7.73
C ILE A 115 5.21 -15.97 -7.32
N GLU A 116 4.77 -16.29 -6.10
CA GLU A 116 4.76 -17.64 -5.55
C GLU A 116 3.33 -18.21 -5.61
N GLU A 117 3.20 -19.40 -6.19
CA GLU A 117 1.99 -20.21 -6.05
C GLU A 117 1.99 -20.97 -4.72
N TYR A 118 0.84 -21.02 -4.05
CA TYR A 118 0.67 -21.81 -2.83
C TYR A 118 -0.75 -22.37 -2.72
N LYS A 119 -0.89 -23.44 -1.93
CA LYS A 119 -2.20 -23.97 -1.57
C LYS A 119 -2.73 -23.19 -0.37
N GLN A 120 -3.83 -22.48 -0.57
CA GLN A 120 -4.55 -21.83 0.51
C GLN A 120 -5.64 -22.78 1.01
N VAL A 121 -5.63 -23.03 2.32
CA VAL A 121 -6.72 -23.71 3.00
C VAL A 121 -7.84 -22.70 3.25
N LEU A 122 -9.04 -23.02 2.78
CA LEU A 122 -10.24 -22.18 2.83
C LEU A 122 -11.26 -22.63 3.89
N SER A 123 -11.04 -23.78 4.53
CA SER A 123 -11.90 -24.25 5.62
C SER A 123 -11.11 -24.87 6.75
N TRP A 124 -11.65 -24.77 7.96
CA TRP A 124 -11.04 -25.26 9.20
C TRP A 124 -11.57 -26.63 9.61
N GLU A 125 -11.77 -27.50 8.62
CA GLU A 125 -12.16 -28.88 8.91
C GLU A 125 -11.04 -29.61 9.65
N LYS A 126 -11.44 -30.44 10.62
CA LYS A 126 -10.50 -31.18 11.47
C LYS A 126 -9.76 -32.25 10.65
N GLU A 127 -10.46 -32.88 9.72
CA GLU A 127 -9.91 -33.81 8.75
C GLU A 127 -9.33 -33.06 7.54
N GLU A 128 -8.07 -33.31 7.21
CA GLU A 128 -7.35 -32.60 6.14
C GLU A 128 -7.99 -32.81 4.75
N GLU A 129 -8.57 -33.98 4.53
CA GLU A 129 -9.27 -34.37 3.29
C GLU A 129 -10.58 -33.60 3.07
N LEU A 130 -11.18 -33.08 4.15
CA LEU A 130 -12.40 -32.27 4.09
C LEU A 130 -12.10 -30.78 3.93
N ARG A 131 -10.83 -30.38 4.03
CA ARG A 131 -10.44 -28.98 3.86
C ARG A 131 -10.60 -28.58 2.41
N SER A 132 -11.38 -27.53 2.17
CA SER A 132 -11.38 -26.87 0.87
C SER A 132 -10.02 -26.20 0.69
N VAL A 133 -9.39 -26.47 -0.45
CA VAL A 133 -8.12 -25.84 -0.84
C VAL A 133 -8.29 -25.17 -2.19
N GLU A 134 -7.67 -24.03 -2.34
CA GLU A 134 -7.52 -23.35 -3.63
C GLU A 134 -6.04 -23.15 -3.94
N HIS A 135 -5.73 -23.06 -5.22
CA HIS A 135 -4.44 -22.52 -5.68
C HIS A 135 -4.53 -21.00 -5.64
N ALA A 136 -3.62 -20.39 -4.89
CA ALA A 136 -3.55 -18.95 -4.73
C ALA A 136 -2.13 -18.46 -5.00
N GLU A 137 -2.00 -17.15 -5.21
CA GLU A 137 -0.74 -16.51 -5.51
C GLU A 137 -0.42 -15.46 -4.45
N ARG A 138 0.88 -15.26 -4.21
CA ARG A 138 1.38 -14.25 -3.28
C ARG A 138 2.72 -13.73 -3.72
N VAL A 139 3.07 -12.54 -3.23
CA VAL A 139 4.42 -12.00 -3.30
C VAL A 139 4.88 -11.64 -1.91
N LYS A 140 6.18 -11.79 -1.66
CA LYS A 140 6.81 -11.23 -0.47
C LYS A 140 7.05 -9.76 -0.72
N VAL A 141 6.71 -8.92 0.24
CA VAL A 141 7.07 -7.50 0.22
C VAL A 141 7.92 -7.15 1.42
N ARG A 142 8.70 -6.09 1.29
CA ARG A 142 9.62 -5.61 2.33
C ARG A 142 9.57 -4.10 2.45
N CYS A 143 9.64 -3.60 3.67
CA CYS A 143 9.89 -2.19 3.92
C CYS A 143 11.38 -1.89 3.74
N PRO A 144 11.79 -0.99 2.82
CA PRO A 144 13.19 -0.66 2.63
C PRO A 144 13.82 0.08 3.83
N SER A 145 13.00 0.67 4.70
CA SER A 145 13.47 1.41 5.89
C SER A 145 13.81 0.50 7.07
N CYS A 146 12.92 -0.44 7.44
CA CYS A 146 13.10 -1.28 8.63
C CYS A 146 13.30 -2.78 8.32
N SER A 147 13.32 -3.16 7.04
CA SER A 147 13.40 -4.56 6.58
C SER A 147 12.26 -5.48 7.03
N HIS A 148 11.19 -4.95 7.65
CA HIS A 148 9.99 -5.72 7.93
C HIS A 148 9.42 -6.29 6.63
N SER A 149 9.08 -7.58 6.63
CA SER A 149 8.62 -8.27 5.43
C SER A 149 7.50 -9.24 5.75
N TYR A 150 6.54 -9.34 4.84
CA TYR A 150 5.42 -10.25 4.93
C TYR A 150 4.92 -10.60 3.53
N TYR A 151 4.04 -11.60 3.46
CA TYR A 151 3.40 -11.99 2.21
C TYR A 151 2.11 -11.21 1.99
N ILE A 152 1.92 -10.72 0.77
CA ILE A 152 0.69 -10.14 0.27
C ILE A 152 0.09 -11.12 -0.74
N LYS A 153 -1.21 -11.41 -0.60
CA LYS A 153 -1.94 -12.27 -1.53
C LYS A 153 -2.32 -11.46 -2.77
N LEU A 154 -2.22 -12.08 -3.93
CA LEU A 154 -2.67 -11.50 -5.19
C LEU A 154 -4.15 -11.79 -5.35
N ASP A 155 -4.91 -10.74 -5.64
CA ASP A 155 -6.29 -10.86 -6.07
C ASP A 155 -6.33 -10.79 -7.60
N ALA A 156 -6.72 -11.89 -8.24
CA ALA A 156 -6.65 -12.02 -9.70
C ALA A 156 -7.47 -10.94 -10.44
N ASP A 157 -8.53 -10.44 -9.80
CA ASP A 157 -9.41 -9.41 -10.36
C ASP A 157 -8.86 -7.99 -10.18
N SER A 158 -7.90 -7.79 -9.27
CA SER A 158 -7.35 -6.46 -8.92
C SER A 158 -6.10 -6.10 -9.74
N HIS A 159 -5.28 -7.07 -10.17
CA HIS A 159 -4.01 -6.84 -10.86
C HIS A 159 -4.11 -6.78 -12.41
N GLY A 160 -5.16 -6.13 -12.91
CA GLY A 160 -5.40 -5.94 -14.35
C GLY A 160 -4.68 -4.72 -14.94
N ASP A 161 -4.74 -4.60 -16.27
CA ASP A 161 -4.22 -3.43 -16.98
C ASP A 161 -4.97 -2.15 -16.56
N LEU A 162 -4.23 -1.08 -16.33
CA LEU A 162 -4.80 0.25 -16.09
C LEU A 162 -5.13 0.92 -17.42
N THR A 163 -6.35 1.40 -17.58
CA THR A 163 -6.71 2.25 -18.72
C THR A 163 -6.08 3.64 -18.56
N PRO A 164 -5.87 4.41 -19.65
CA PRO A 164 -5.35 5.78 -19.55
C PRO A 164 -6.15 6.66 -18.59
N ASP A 165 -7.48 6.55 -18.60
CA ASP A 165 -8.35 7.30 -17.67
C ASP A 165 -8.12 6.89 -16.20
N MET A 166 -7.84 5.62 -15.94
CA MET A 166 -7.52 5.13 -14.59
C MET A 166 -6.15 5.63 -14.14
N VAL A 167 -5.14 5.61 -15.02
CA VAL A 167 -3.81 6.17 -14.75
C VAL A 167 -3.93 7.66 -14.40
N GLU A 168 -4.60 8.44 -15.25
CA GLU A 168 -4.79 9.88 -15.02
C GLU A 168 -5.53 10.15 -13.70
N ALA A 169 -6.55 9.35 -13.38
CA ALA A 169 -7.25 9.47 -12.11
C ALA A 169 -6.32 9.18 -10.91
N LEU A 170 -5.56 8.08 -10.96
CA LEU A 170 -4.63 7.69 -9.89
C LEU A 170 -3.52 8.72 -9.67
N GLU A 171 -2.96 9.27 -10.74
CA GLU A 171 -1.95 10.34 -10.67
C GLU A 171 -2.51 11.63 -10.07
N LYS A 172 -3.73 12.05 -10.48
CA LYS A 172 -4.42 13.21 -9.89
C LYS A 172 -4.68 13.05 -8.39
N LEU A 173 -4.75 11.81 -7.93
CA LEU A 173 -4.94 11.45 -6.53
C LEU A 173 -3.64 11.33 -5.75
N GLY A 174 -2.50 11.55 -6.40
CA GLY A 174 -1.17 11.51 -5.80
C GLY A 174 -0.66 10.09 -5.54
N ILE A 175 -1.23 9.08 -6.21
CA ILE A 175 -0.65 7.73 -6.21
C ILE A 175 0.61 7.73 -7.07
N ASP A 176 1.74 7.29 -6.50
CA ASP A 176 2.96 7.14 -7.25
C ASP A 176 2.89 5.89 -8.15
N LEU A 177 2.74 6.12 -9.45
CA LEU A 177 2.76 5.10 -10.49
C LEU A 177 4.17 4.88 -11.06
N SER A 178 5.24 5.27 -10.36
CA SER A 178 6.62 5.10 -10.81
C SER A 178 7.00 3.67 -11.15
N TYR A 179 6.30 2.69 -10.57
CA TYR A 179 6.40 1.27 -10.95
C TYR A 179 6.12 1.02 -12.44
N MET A 180 5.28 1.83 -13.09
CA MET A 180 4.98 1.71 -14.53
C MET A 180 6.19 2.06 -15.42
N TYR A 181 7.17 2.79 -14.88
CA TYR A 181 8.35 3.26 -15.62
C TYR A 181 9.64 2.54 -15.18
N GLN A 182 9.54 1.60 -14.25
CA GLN A 182 10.67 0.78 -13.83
C GLN A 182 11.02 -0.23 -14.94
N ALA A 183 12.32 -0.44 -15.15
CA ALA A 183 12.77 -1.44 -16.10
C ALA A 183 12.39 -2.83 -15.59
N ARG A 184 11.75 -3.62 -16.46
CA ARG A 184 11.38 -5.01 -16.20
C ARG A 184 12.60 -5.91 -16.13
#